data_AF-A0A552F4H2-F1
#
_entry.id   AF-A0A552F4H2-F1
#
_cell.length_a   1.000
_cell.length_b   1.000
_cell.length_c   1.000
_cell.angle_alpha   90.00
_cell.angle_beta   90.00
_cell.angle_gamma   90.00
#
_symmetry.space_group_name_H-M   'P 1'
#
loop_
_entity.id
_entity.type
_entity.pdbx_description
1 polymer ?
#
loop_
_entity_poly.entity_id
_entity_poly.type
_entity_poly.pdbx_seq_one_letter_code
_entity_poly.pdbx_strand_id
1 'polypeptide(L)'
;MILAKLIDCRGGDKNRLSKLAIASSVLTFSTLAISPVQAAQLIIPNTTVLGTDVFSGPTFTVSQNFLPSDTLSVNVSGTVDLFNGEFTTNAAGVIVSPPVTHTGNNPGQVLASPGGQPHGSLLIGNNTLGFFPLFLATAANGLGNANPPTNLSLSGVPLSSIFTNVGFTGIANGTVLEFRVNDTDTYGNSGQFVIASTPEPSTILGLGLLGFGAFCQRQLSQGKKSKKED
;
A
#
# COMPACT_ATOMS: atom_id res chain seq x y z
N MET A 1 -37.19 -13.04 -26.57
CA MET A 1 -38.55 -13.00 -27.13
C MET A 1 -39.10 -11.60 -26.85
N ILE A 2 -39.05 -10.66 -27.80
CA ILE A 2 -40.03 -10.49 -28.90
C ILE A 2 -41.42 -10.27 -28.28
N LEU A 3 -42.17 -9.19 -28.50
CA LEU A 3 -42.16 -8.19 -29.57
C LEU A 3 -42.98 -7.00 -29.10
N ALA A 4 -42.66 -5.85 -29.70
CA ALA A 4 -43.53 -4.70 -29.89
C ALA A 4 -45.04 -5.02 -29.88
N LYS A 5 -45.78 -4.27 -29.06
CA LYS A 5 -47.21 -4.04 -29.27
C LYS A 5 -47.67 -2.80 -28.51
N LEU A 6 -47.31 -1.63 -29.01
CA LEU A 6 -48.16 -0.44 -28.89
C LEU A 6 -47.77 0.65 -29.90
N ILE A 7 -47.75 0.31 -31.20
CA ILE A 7 -47.87 1.32 -32.24
C ILE A 7 -48.86 0.76 -33.26
N ASP A 8 -50.15 0.95 -32.97
CA ASP A 8 -51.18 0.90 -33.98
C ASP A 8 -51.21 2.29 -34.63
N CYS A 9 -50.78 2.36 -35.89
CA CYS A 9 -50.89 3.55 -36.73
C CYS A 9 -51.46 3.12 -38.07
N ARG A 10 -52.75 2.74 -38.08
CA ARG A 10 -53.57 2.80 -39.29
C ARG A 10 -53.97 4.24 -39.58
N GLY A 11 -53.89 4.62 -40.85
CA GLY A 11 -54.63 5.76 -41.40
C GLY A 11 -53.79 7.02 -41.52
N GLY A 12 -53.56 7.43 -42.76
CA GLY A 12 -52.64 8.50 -43.11
C GLY A 12 -53.11 9.91 -42.78
N ASP A 13 -52.13 10.80 -42.70
CA ASP A 13 -52.16 12.10 -43.37
C ASP A 13 -50.78 12.77 -43.21
N LYS A 14 -50.15 13.10 -44.33
CA LYS A 14 -48.73 13.52 -44.40
C LYS A 14 -48.44 14.94 -43.90
N ASN A 15 -49.37 15.60 -43.20
CA ASN A 15 -49.30 17.05 -42.95
C ASN A 15 -49.44 17.49 -41.47
N ARG A 16 -49.11 16.64 -40.49
CA ARG A 16 -49.14 17.04 -39.06
C ARG A 16 -47.87 16.77 -38.25
N LEU A 17 -46.70 16.92 -38.88
CA LEU A 17 -45.39 16.86 -38.21
C LEU A 17 -45.04 18.09 -37.34
N SER A 18 -45.95 19.04 -37.15
CA SER A 18 -45.69 20.29 -36.40
C SER A 18 -46.31 20.35 -35.00
N LYS A 19 -46.78 19.24 -34.42
CA LYS A 19 -47.33 19.22 -33.04
C LYS A 19 -46.87 18.02 -32.22
N LEU A 20 -45.56 17.85 -32.06
CA LEU A 20 -45.02 17.15 -30.90
C LEU A 20 -43.83 17.93 -30.33
N ALA A 21 -44.12 19.16 -29.90
CA ALA A 21 -43.32 19.78 -28.86
C ALA A 21 -43.75 19.18 -27.52
N ILE A 22 -42.76 19.04 -26.63
CA ILE A 22 -42.81 18.86 -25.18
C ILE A 22 -42.35 17.48 -24.69
N ALA A 23 -41.27 17.58 -23.90
CA ALA A 23 -40.78 16.65 -22.88
C ALA A 23 -39.93 15.45 -23.31
N SER A 24 -38.80 15.70 -23.98
CA SER A 24 -37.59 14.92 -23.68
C SER A 24 -36.88 15.57 -22.51
N SER A 25 -37.33 15.25 -21.29
CA SER A 25 -36.62 15.58 -20.06
C SER A 25 -35.25 14.93 -20.10
N VAL A 26 -34.21 15.72 -20.29
CA VAL A 26 -32.82 15.29 -20.10
C VAL A 26 -32.64 15.01 -18.61
N LEU A 27 -32.85 13.76 -18.21
CA LEU A 27 -32.34 13.24 -16.94
C LEU A 27 -30.82 13.19 -17.06
N THR A 28 -30.16 14.33 -16.79
CA THR A 28 -28.76 14.34 -16.40
C THR A 28 -28.71 13.65 -15.04
N PHE A 29 -28.50 12.34 -15.06
CA PHE A 29 -28.01 11.65 -13.86
C PHE A 29 -26.62 12.23 -13.59
N SER A 30 -26.56 13.26 -12.74
CA SER A 30 -25.36 13.55 -11.97
C SER A 30 -25.17 12.36 -11.06
N THR A 31 -24.55 11.29 -11.57
CA THR A 31 -23.84 10.36 -10.72
C THR A 31 -22.78 11.21 -10.03
N LEU A 32 -23.04 11.60 -8.78
CA LEU A 32 -21.94 11.85 -7.86
C LEU A 32 -21.18 10.53 -7.88
N ALA A 33 -20.12 10.46 -8.69
CA ALA A 33 -19.09 9.49 -8.49
C ALA A 33 -18.53 9.82 -7.11
N ILE A 34 -19.10 9.18 -6.07
CA ILE A 34 -18.40 9.01 -4.81
C ILE A 34 -17.27 8.07 -5.17
N SER A 35 -16.21 8.64 -5.77
CA SER A 35 -14.92 7.97 -5.79
C SER A 35 -14.67 7.60 -4.34
N PRO A 36 -14.45 6.33 -3.99
CA PRO A 36 -13.98 6.02 -2.66
C PRO A 36 -12.79 6.95 -2.43
N VAL A 37 -12.82 7.74 -1.35
CA VAL A 37 -11.63 8.47 -0.90
C VAL A 37 -10.63 7.37 -0.63
N GLN A 38 -9.77 7.12 -1.61
CA GLN A 38 -8.79 6.08 -1.50
C GLN A 38 -7.81 6.52 -0.44
N ALA A 39 -7.61 5.66 0.57
CA ALA A 39 -6.57 5.84 1.56
C ALA A 39 -5.25 6.12 0.84
N ALA A 40 -4.55 7.18 1.24
CA ALA A 40 -3.25 7.46 0.67
C ALA A 40 -2.29 6.32 1.01
N GLN A 41 -1.30 6.08 0.16
CA GLN A 41 -0.29 5.06 0.40
C GLN A 41 1.03 5.71 0.79
N LEU A 42 1.59 5.30 1.92
CA LEU A 42 2.95 5.67 2.30
C LEU A 42 3.93 4.94 1.36
N ILE A 43 4.63 5.69 0.52
CA ILE A 43 5.63 5.13 -0.39
C ILE A 43 6.97 5.04 0.33
N ILE A 44 7.44 3.82 0.55
CA ILE A 44 8.78 3.54 1.07
C ILE A 44 9.74 3.40 -0.11
N PRO A 45 10.85 4.14 -0.18
CA PRO A 45 11.82 3.94 -1.25
C PRO A 45 12.45 2.55 -1.15
N ASN A 46 12.77 1.96 -2.29
CA ASN A 46 13.52 0.72 -2.31
C ASN A 46 14.86 0.94 -1.61
N THR A 47 15.14 0.12 -0.60
CA THR A 47 16.34 0.29 0.23
C THR A 47 16.81 -1.05 0.77
N THR A 48 18.04 -1.06 1.26
CA THR A 48 18.63 -2.20 1.99
C THR A 48 18.90 -1.76 3.41
N VAL A 49 18.50 -2.58 4.37
CA VAL A 49 18.79 -2.42 5.80
C VAL A 49 19.76 -3.52 6.18
N LEU A 50 20.95 -3.17 6.62
CA LEU A 50 21.98 -4.13 7.02
C LEU A 50 21.69 -4.67 8.43
N GLY A 51 22.13 -5.89 8.73
CA GLY A 51 22.05 -6.47 10.08
C GLY A 51 22.67 -5.58 11.17
N THR A 52 23.63 -4.74 10.80
CA THR A 52 24.33 -3.80 11.68
C THR A 52 23.58 -2.48 11.91
N ASP A 53 22.45 -2.24 11.23
CA ASP A 53 21.69 -0.98 11.32
C ASP A 53 20.81 -0.95 12.59
N VAL A 54 21.42 -1.11 13.75
CA VAL A 54 20.72 -1.26 15.05
C VAL A 54 20.46 0.08 15.71
N PHE A 55 21.46 0.97 15.71
CA PHE A 55 21.36 2.31 16.31
C PHE A 55 21.18 3.43 15.29
N SER A 56 21.50 3.15 14.03
CA SER A 56 21.35 4.06 12.89
C SER A 56 21.18 3.22 11.63
N GLY A 57 20.19 3.52 10.81
CA GLY A 57 19.96 2.86 9.53
C GLY A 57 19.51 3.82 8.43
N PRO A 58 19.05 3.30 7.27
CA PRO A 58 18.63 4.14 6.16
C PRO A 58 17.36 4.92 6.51
N THR A 59 17.33 6.18 6.07
CA THR A 59 16.22 7.11 6.32
C THR A 59 15.54 7.54 5.03
N PHE A 60 14.28 7.95 5.13
CA PHE A 60 13.56 8.61 4.05
C PHE A 60 12.60 9.69 4.57
N THR A 61 12.36 10.70 3.74
CA THR A 61 11.44 11.80 4.07
C THR A 61 10.06 11.53 3.49
N VAL A 62 9.05 11.64 4.34
CA VAL A 62 7.64 11.50 3.98
C VAL A 62 7.18 12.72 3.18
N SER A 63 6.57 12.50 2.02
CA SER A 63 6.25 13.54 1.02
C SER A 63 4.92 14.28 1.23
N GLN A 64 4.09 13.79 2.15
CA GLN A 64 2.76 14.35 2.43
C GLN A 64 2.32 14.00 3.86
N ASN A 65 1.21 14.58 4.29
CA ASN A 65 0.57 14.15 5.53
C ASN A 65 -0.12 12.80 5.31
N PHE A 66 0.02 11.91 6.28
CA PHE A 66 -0.67 10.63 6.32
C PHE A 66 -1.53 10.53 7.57
N LEU A 67 -2.73 9.99 7.42
CA LEU A 67 -3.68 9.70 8.48
C LEU A 67 -3.49 8.26 9.00
N PRO A 68 -4.02 7.91 10.19
CA PRO A 68 -3.93 6.55 10.72
C PRO A 68 -4.65 5.48 9.85
N SER A 69 -5.61 5.91 9.02
CA SER A 69 -6.34 5.09 8.06
C SER A 69 -5.63 4.94 6.71
N ASP A 70 -4.59 5.74 6.46
CA ASP A 70 -3.77 5.58 5.26
C ASP A 70 -2.99 4.26 5.34
N THR A 71 -2.50 3.80 4.19
CA THR A 71 -2.05 2.42 4.03
C THR A 71 -0.57 2.32 3.69
N LEU A 72 -0.02 1.14 3.95
CA LEU A 72 1.32 0.74 3.55
C LEU A 72 1.26 -0.59 2.79
N SER A 73 1.97 -0.65 1.66
CA SER A 73 2.21 -1.90 0.93
C SER A 73 3.69 -1.98 0.56
N VAL A 74 4.34 -3.06 1.00
CA VAL A 74 5.76 -3.31 0.80
C VAL A 74 6.02 -4.80 0.77
N ASN A 75 7.06 -5.19 0.04
CA ASN A 75 7.66 -6.51 0.12
C ASN A 75 9.03 -6.37 0.76
N VAL A 76 9.34 -7.25 1.70
CA VAL A 76 10.65 -7.32 2.34
C VAL A 76 11.20 -8.72 2.20
N SER A 77 12.41 -8.83 1.66
CA SER A 77 13.12 -10.09 1.51
C SER A 77 14.42 -10.10 2.31
N GLY A 78 14.90 -11.30 2.62
CA GLY A 78 16.18 -11.51 3.28
C GLY A 78 16.04 -11.84 4.75
N THR A 79 17.20 -11.91 5.40
CA THR A 79 17.36 -12.31 6.79
C THR A 79 18.48 -11.51 7.42
N VAL A 80 18.41 -11.34 8.73
CA VAL A 80 19.53 -10.84 9.53
C VAL A 80 20.02 -11.96 10.43
N ASP A 81 21.33 -12.06 10.53
CA ASP A 81 22.03 -12.96 11.42
C ASP A 81 22.49 -12.15 12.62
N LEU A 82 22.10 -12.55 13.82
CA LEU A 82 22.62 -12.01 15.07
C LEU A 82 23.59 -13.02 15.69
N PHE A 83 24.44 -12.55 16.60
CA PHE A 83 25.39 -13.41 17.34
C PHE A 83 26.21 -14.32 16.42
N ASN A 84 26.82 -13.74 15.38
CA ASN A 84 27.64 -14.45 14.40
C ASN A 84 26.92 -15.60 13.67
N GLY A 85 25.60 -15.47 13.46
CA GLY A 85 24.78 -16.47 12.77
C GLY A 85 24.18 -17.55 13.69
N GLU A 86 24.33 -17.41 15.01
CA GLU A 86 23.70 -18.31 15.99
C GLU A 86 22.23 -17.94 16.26
N PHE A 87 21.73 -16.87 15.64
CA PHE A 87 20.34 -16.43 15.72
C PHE A 87 19.95 -15.66 14.45
N THR A 88 19.38 -16.35 13.46
CA THR A 88 18.94 -15.75 12.19
C THR A 88 17.43 -15.53 12.20
N THR A 89 16.96 -14.36 11.77
CA THR A 89 15.53 -14.05 11.71
C THR A 89 15.09 -13.50 10.36
N ASN A 90 13.79 -13.67 10.06
CA ASN A 90 13.12 -12.90 9.01
C ASN A 90 12.76 -11.48 9.51
N ALA A 91 12.15 -10.66 8.64
CA ALA A 91 11.82 -9.27 8.97
C ALA A 91 10.76 -9.08 10.08
N ALA A 92 10.04 -10.14 10.48
CA ALA A 92 9.16 -10.12 11.65
C ALA A 92 9.88 -10.51 12.97
N GLY A 93 11.18 -10.80 12.90
CA GLY A 93 11.98 -11.33 14.01
C GLY A 93 11.64 -12.77 14.38
N VAL A 94 11.00 -13.51 13.46
CA VAL A 94 10.79 -14.95 13.61
C VAL A 94 12.08 -15.66 13.22
N ILE A 95 12.55 -16.55 14.10
CA ILE A 95 13.77 -17.33 13.92
C ILE A 95 13.60 -18.24 12.72
N VAL A 96 14.56 -18.25 11.81
CA VAL A 96 14.58 -19.11 10.60
C VAL A 96 15.72 -20.13 10.64
N SER A 97 16.80 -19.80 11.36
CA SER A 97 17.97 -20.65 11.57
C SER A 97 18.78 -20.14 12.78
N PRO A 98 19.75 -20.92 13.27
CA PRO A 98 19.94 -22.36 13.06
C PRO A 98 18.77 -23.20 13.62
N PRO A 99 18.76 -24.54 13.44
CA PRO A 99 17.73 -25.41 14.01
C PRO A 99 17.55 -25.26 15.53
N VAL A 100 18.65 -24.93 16.24
CA VAL A 100 18.66 -24.55 17.65
C VAL A 100 19.62 -23.37 17.80
N THR A 101 19.11 -22.22 18.25
CA THR A 101 19.91 -21.01 18.53
C THR A 101 20.75 -21.18 19.79
N HIS A 102 21.71 -20.28 20.01
CA HIS A 102 22.49 -20.24 21.26
C HIS A 102 21.61 -20.02 22.52
N THR A 103 20.40 -19.48 22.35
CA THR A 103 19.39 -19.32 23.41
C THR A 103 18.47 -20.54 23.58
N GLY A 104 18.65 -21.60 22.78
CA GLY A 104 17.83 -22.81 22.80
C GLY A 104 16.49 -22.67 22.06
N ASN A 105 16.27 -21.57 21.34
CA ASN A 105 15.08 -21.37 20.53
C ASN A 105 15.23 -22.07 19.16
N ASN A 106 14.10 -22.27 18.49
CA ASN A 106 14.03 -23.02 17.24
C ASN A 106 13.32 -22.19 16.16
N PRO A 107 13.46 -22.55 14.87
CA PRO A 107 12.70 -21.92 13.80
C PRO A 107 11.20 -21.85 14.08
N GLY A 108 10.60 -20.71 13.75
CA GLY A 108 9.20 -20.41 14.02
C GLY A 108 8.93 -19.82 15.41
N GLN A 109 9.95 -19.70 16.26
CA GLN A 109 9.83 -18.99 17.53
C GLN A 109 10.32 -17.55 17.41
N VAL A 110 10.05 -16.76 18.44
CA VAL A 110 10.60 -15.41 18.61
C VAL A 110 11.31 -15.33 19.96
N LEU A 111 12.30 -14.44 20.05
CA LEU A 111 12.84 -13.99 21.32
C LEU A 111 12.56 -12.49 21.44
N ALA A 112 11.75 -12.09 22.41
CA ALA A 112 11.43 -10.66 22.59
C ALA A 112 12.58 -9.94 23.29
N SER A 113 12.93 -8.74 22.80
CA SER A 113 13.83 -7.81 23.48
C SER A 113 13.13 -7.15 24.68
N PRO A 114 13.86 -6.45 25.57
CA PRO A 114 13.27 -5.74 26.72
C PRO A 114 12.19 -4.69 26.37
N GLY A 115 11.98 -4.36 25.09
CA GLY A 115 10.88 -3.53 24.58
C GLY A 115 9.66 -4.31 24.08
N GLY A 116 9.63 -5.64 24.25
CA GLY A 116 8.54 -6.52 23.80
C GLY A 116 8.56 -6.86 22.31
N GLN A 117 9.49 -6.29 21.54
CA GLN A 117 9.63 -6.51 20.10
C GLN A 117 10.59 -7.66 19.85
N PRO A 118 10.35 -8.57 18.88
CA PRO A 118 11.25 -9.68 18.59
C PRO A 118 12.65 -9.22 18.15
N HIS A 119 13.72 -9.81 18.70
CA HIS A 119 15.09 -9.58 18.21
C HIS A 119 15.17 -9.87 16.70
N GLY A 120 15.96 -9.06 15.99
CA GLY A 120 16.17 -9.16 14.56
C GLY A 120 14.99 -8.70 13.69
N SER A 121 13.87 -8.26 14.28
CA SER A 121 12.76 -7.70 13.50
C SER A 121 13.16 -6.39 12.83
N LEU A 122 12.65 -6.16 11.62
CA LEU A 122 12.79 -4.88 10.93
C LEU A 122 11.83 -3.86 11.54
N LEU A 123 12.40 -2.77 12.05
CA LEU A 123 11.67 -1.66 12.64
C LEU A 123 11.54 -0.48 11.67
N ILE A 124 10.45 0.26 11.79
CA ILE A 124 10.25 1.57 11.14
C ILE A 124 9.85 2.60 12.20
N GLY A 125 10.41 3.81 12.11
CA GLY A 125 10.06 4.86 13.07
C GLY A 125 11.02 6.03 13.08
N ASN A 126 11.03 6.76 14.20
CA ASN A 126 12.06 7.74 14.54
C ASN A 126 12.03 8.02 16.06
N ASN A 127 12.92 8.87 16.55
CA ASN A 127 13.00 9.20 17.98
C ASN A 127 11.76 9.92 18.56
N THR A 128 10.89 10.49 17.71
CA THR A 128 9.65 11.17 18.15
C THR A 128 8.46 10.24 18.18
N LEU A 129 8.30 9.41 17.14
CA LEU A 129 7.21 8.44 17.01
C LEU A 129 7.49 7.15 17.78
N GLY A 130 8.74 6.83 18.06
CA GLY A 130 9.16 5.48 18.46
C GLY A 130 9.42 4.59 17.24
N PHE A 131 10.00 3.43 17.51
CA PHE A 131 10.28 2.39 16.51
C PHE A 131 9.34 1.20 16.71
N PHE A 132 8.74 0.73 15.62
CA PHE A 132 7.75 -0.35 15.62
C PHE A 132 8.13 -1.44 14.61
N PRO A 133 7.85 -2.71 14.90
CA PRO A 133 8.02 -3.77 13.93
C PRO A 133 7.18 -3.51 12.69
N LEU A 134 7.82 -3.49 11.53
CA LEU A 134 7.11 -3.38 10.26
C LEU A 134 6.20 -4.59 10.03
N PHE A 135 6.64 -5.77 10.49
CA PHE A 135 5.86 -7.00 10.50
C PHE A 135 5.68 -7.51 11.92
N LEU A 136 4.44 -7.83 12.28
CA LEU A 136 4.15 -8.54 13.52
C LEU A 136 4.51 -10.02 13.38
N ALA A 137 5.03 -10.63 14.44
CA ALA A 137 5.25 -12.08 14.51
C ALA A 137 3.90 -12.81 14.60
N THR A 138 3.36 -13.20 13.45
CA THR A 138 2.10 -13.93 13.30
C THR A 138 2.35 -15.24 12.57
N ALA A 139 1.36 -16.15 12.57
CA ALA A 139 1.46 -17.41 11.82
C ALA A 139 1.74 -17.18 10.33
N ALA A 140 1.15 -16.13 9.73
CA ALA A 140 1.41 -15.76 8.33
C ALA A 140 2.87 -15.33 8.10
N ASN A 141 3.49 -14.70 9.10
CA ASN A 141 4.89 -14.28 9.06
C ASN A 141 5.85 -15.33 9.65
N GLY A 142 5.36 -16.55 9.91
CA GLY A 142 6.17 -17.70 10.28
C GLY A 142 6.13 -18.13 11.73
N LEU A 143 5.40 -17.45 12.62
CA LEU A 143 5.28 -17.88 14.01
C LEU A 143 4.64 -19.28 14.08
N GLY A 144 5.31 -20.22 14.74
CA GLY A 144 4.93 -21.63 14.83
C GLY A 144 5.28 -22.49 13.61
N ASN A 145 5.93 -21.93 12.59
CA ASN A 145 6.34 -22.67 11.39
C ASN A 145 7.79 -23.14 11.51
N ALA A 146 8.07 -24.44 11.31
CA ALA A 146 9.43 -24.97 11.32
C ALA A 146 10.30 -24.47 10.15
N ASN A 147 9.68 -23.96 9.08
CA ASN A 147 10.34 -23.35 7.93
C ASN A 147 9.71 -21.97 7.64
N PRO A 148 9.98 -20.94 8.46
CA PRO A 148 9.38 -19.63 8.27
C PRO A 148 9.77 -18.99 6.92
N PRO A 149 8.87 -18.19 6.32
CA PRO A 149 9.21 -17.46 5.11
C PRO A 149 10.24 -16.36 5.37
N THR A 150 11.15 -16.17 4.42
CA THR A 150 12.14 -15.07 4.41
C THR A 150 11.73 -13.91 3.49
N ASN A 151 10.57 -14.03 2.84
CA ASN A 151 9.94 -12.98 2.06
C ASN A 151 8.58 -12.69 2.67
N LEU A 152 8.39 -11.47 3.17
CA LEU A 152 7.16 -11.00 3.80
C LEU A 152 6.56 -9.86 2.98
N SER A 153 5.24 -9.71 3.03
CA SER A 153 4.56 -8.61 2.35
C SER A 153 3.45 -8.00 3.20
N LEU A 154 3.31 -6.68 3.09
CA LEU A 154 2.15 -5.92 3.52
C LEU A 154 1.40 -5.48 2.28
N SER A 155 0.07 -5.55 2.31
CA SER A 155 -0.79 -5.08 1.23
C SER A 155 -1.96 -4.31 1.84
N GLY A 156 -1.98 -3.00 1.60
CA GLY A 156 -3.05 -2.11 2.05
C GLY A 156 -3.20 -2.04 3.58
N VAL A 157 -2.10 -2.23 4.33
CA VAL A 157 -2.15 -2.32 5.79
C VAL A 157 -2.26 -0.91 6.40
N PRO A 158 -3.25 -0.62 7.26
CA PRO A 158 -3.40 0.71 7.86
C PRO A 158 -2.19 1.10 8.70
N LEU A 159 -1.74 2.36 8.61
CA LEU A 159 -0.62 2.87 9.39
C LEU A 159 -0.86 2.74 10.90
N SER A 160 -2.11 2.86 11.35
CA SER A 160 -2.50 2.63 12.76
C SER A 160 -2.20 1.21 13.28
N SER A 161 -2.07 0.21 12.40
CA SER A 161 -1.69 -1.15 12.81
C SER A 161 -0.18 -1.35 12.94
N ILE A 162 0.61 -0.43 12.37
CA ILE A 162 2.08 -0.43 12.45
C ILE A 162 2.52 0.50 13.59
N PHE A 163 2.07 1.74 13.57
CA PHE A 163 2.38 2.76 14.58
C PHE A 163 1.37 2.67 15.73
N THR A 164 1.60 1.73 16.64
CA THR A 164 0.64 1.34 17.69
C THR A 164 0.68 2.22 18.94
N ASN A 165 1.42 3.34 18.92
CA ASN A 165 1.43 4.29 20.02
C ASN A 165 0.02 4.84 20.30
N VAL A 166 -0.31 4.88 21.60
CA VAL A 166 -1.56 5.50 22.06
C VAL A 166 -1.58 6.95 21.61
N GLY A 167 -2.63 7.33 20.87
CA GLY A 167 -2.78 8.68 20.33
C GLY A 167 -2.05 8.93 19.02
N PHE A 168 -1.66 7.90 18.26
CA PHE A 168 -1.15 8.09 16.90
C PHE A 168 -2.19 8.80 16.02
N THR A 169 -1.90 10.04 15.64
CA THR A 169 -2.78 10.88 14.81
C THR A 169 -2.39 10.93 13.34
N GLY A 170 -1.28 10.28 12.97
CA GLY A 170 -0.74 10.31 11.60
C GLY A 170 0.73 10.71 11.54
N ILE A 171 1.23 10.89 10.32
CA ILE A 171 2.62 11.25 10.01
C ILE A 171 2.60 12.55 9.21
N ALA A 172 3.33 13.58 9.67
CA ALA A 172 3.35 14.87 8.98
C ALA A 172 4.28 14.84 7.75
N ASN A 173 3.97 15.66 6.75
CA ASN A 173 4.86 15.94 5.64
C ASN A 173 6.22 16.44 6.16
N GLY A 174 7.31 15.94 5.58
CA GLY A 174 8.68 16.26 6.00
C GLY A 174 9.17 15.45 7.19
N THR A 175 8.34 14.56 7.77
CA THR A 175 8.81 13.62 8.79
C THR A 175 9.88 12.72 8.17
N VAL A 176 11.02 12.59 8.86
CA VAL A 176 12.06 11.62 8.49
C VAL A 176 11.78 10.34 9.27
N LEU A 177 11.57 9.25 8.53
CA LEU A 177 11.47 7.91 9.08
C LEU A 177 12.78 7.15 8.82
N GLU A 178 13.07 6.21 9.68
CA GLU A 178 14.29 5.43 9.71
C GLU A 178 13.94 3.95 9.87
N PHE A 179 14.71 3.10 9.19
CA PHE A 179 14.67 1.66 9.41
C PHE A 179 15.80 1.22 10.32
N ARG A 180 15.51 0.28 11.20
CA ARG A 180 16.51 -0.34 12.08
C ARG A 180 16.26 -1.83 12.24
N VAL A 181 17.30 -2.56 12.62
CA VAL A 181 17.19 -3.93 13.13
C VAL A 181 17.00 -3.86 14.64
N ASN A 182 15.99 -4.56 15.16
CA ASN A 182 15.77 -4.63 16.60
C ASN A 182 16.83 -5.49 17.27
N ASP A 183 17.81 -4.85 17.90
CA ASP A 183 18.81 -5.54 18.70
C ASP A 183 19.40 -4.60 19.77
N THR A 184 20.25 -5.14 20.66
CA THR A 184 20.87 -4.36 21.74
C THR A 184 22.29 -3.91 21.44
N ASP A 185 22.93 -4.48 20.42
CA ASP A 185 24.25 -4.08 19.94
C ASP A 185 24.40 -4.46 18.46
N THR A 186 25.56 -4.16 17.86
CA THR A 186 25.85 -4.46 16.45
C THR A 186 26.85 -5.62 16.29
N TYR A 187 27.32 -6.19 17.39
CA TYR A 187 28.45 -7.11 17.38
C TYR A 187 28.01 -8.50 16.90
N GLY A 188 28.68 -8.99 15.86
CA GLY A 188 28.34 -10.28 15.26
C GLY A 188 27.08 -10.24 14.40
N ASN A 189 26.52 -9.06 14.14
CA ASN A 189 25.37 -8.93 13.25
C ASN A 189 25.79 -8.91 11.78
N SER A 190 25.06 -9.64 10.94
CA SER A 190 25.26 -9.68 9.49
C SER A 190 23.94 -9.93 8.74
N GLY A 191 24.02 -10.13 7.42
CA GLY A 191 22.84 -10.24 6.58
C GLY A 191 22.19 -8.88 6.30
N GLN A 192 21.02 -8.92 5.69
CA GLN A 192 20.30 -7.72 5.28
C GLN A 192 18.83 -8.01 4.97
N PHE A 193 18.02 -6.97 5.11
CA PHE A 193 16.69 -6.88 4.53
C PHE A 193 16.70 -6.01 3.29
N VAL A 194 16.00 -6.44 2.24
CA VAL A 194 15.78 -5.66 1.02
C VAL A 194 14.30 -5.28 0.97
N ILE A 195 14.03 -3.99 0.99
CA ILE A 195 12.68 -3.43 0.96
C ILE A 195 12.35 -3.00 -0.46
N ALA A 196 11.19 -3.42 -0.95
CA ALA A 196 10.63 -3.02 -2.24
C ALA A 196 9.21 -2.48 -2.07
N SER A 197 8.94 -1.27 -2.56
CA SER A 197 7.59 -0.71 -2.60
C SER A 197 6.72 -1.49 -3.57
N THR A 198 5.46 -1.74 -3.21
CA THR A 198 4.44 -2.25 -4.13
C THR A 198 3.43 -1.14 -4.43
N PRO A 199 3.49 -0.49 -5.62
CA PRO A 199 2.53 0.54 -5.98
C PRO A 199 1.12 -0.03 -6.07
N GLU A 200 0.13 0.63 -5.45
CA GLU A 200 -1.27 0.20 -5.59
C GLU A 200 -1.78 0.35 -7.04
N PRO A 201 -2.58 -0.62 -7.56
CA PRO A 201 -3.04 -0.65 -8.96
C PRO A 201 -3.82 0.60 -9.39
N SER A 202 -4.46 1.31 -8.48
CA SER A 202 -5.28 2.49 -8.80
C SER A 202 -4.46 3.72 -9.23
N THR A 203 -3.17 3.78 -8.88
CA THR A 203 -2.24 4.78 -9.42
C THR A 203 -2.14 4.68 -10.94
N ILE A 204 -2.23 3.46 -11.48
CA ILE A 204 -2.16 3.17 -12.92
C ILE A 204 -3.48 3.57 -13.61
N LEU A 205 -4.63 3.34 -12.95
CA LEU A 205 -5.95 3.69 -13.49
C LEU A 205 -6.18 5.21 -13.52
N GLY A 206 -5.70 5.95 -12.52
CA GLY A 206 -5.82 7.42 -12.46
C GLY A 206 -5.08 8.14 -13.60
N LEU A 207 -3.88 7.67 -13.95
CA LEU A 207 -3.12 8.19 -15.09
C LEU A 207 -3.78 7.84 -16.44
N GLY A 208 -4.34 6.63 -16.57
CA GLY A 208 -5.04 6.19 -17.77
C GLY A 208 -6.30 7.01 -18.08
N LEU A 209 -7.10 7.33 -17.06
CA LEU A 209 -8.33 8.13 -17.21
C LEU A 209 -8.06 9.60 -17.55
N LEU A 210 -7.01 10.21 -16.99
CA LEU A 210 -6.59 11.57 -17.35
C LEU A 210 -6.10 11.64 -18.80
N GLY A 211 -5.34 10.64 -19.25
CA GLY A 211 -4.90 10.52 -20.64
C GLY A 211 -6.06 10.37 -21.62
N PHE A 212 -7.07 9.56 -21.26
CA PHE A 212 -8.25 9.36 -22.10
C PHE A 212 -9.16 10.60 -22.15
N GLY A 213 -9.35 11.29 -21.01
CA GLY A 213 -10.12 12.53 -20.94
C GLY A 213 -9.53 13.64 -21.81
N ALA A 214 -8.20 13.82 -21.77
CA ALA A 214 -7.49 14.78 -22.61
C ALA A 214 -7.57 14.41 -24.11
N PHE A 215 -7.50 13.12 -24.45
CA PHE A 215 -7.66 12.63 -25.82
C PHE A 215 -9.07 12.88 -26.37
N CYS A 216 -10.11 12.58 -25.58
CA CYS A 216 -11.50 12.83 -25.96
C CYS A 216 -11.80 14.34 -26.10
N GLN A 217 -11.27 15.20 -25.22
CA GLN A 217 -11.41 16.66 -25.35
C GLN A 217 -10.71 17.18 -26.62
N ARG A 218 -9.53 16.65 -26.96
CA ARG A 218 -8.78 17.06 -28.15
C ARG A 218 -9.51 16.67 -29.45
N GLN A 219 -10.09 15.48 -29.51
CA GLN A 219 -10.92 15.03 -30.64
C GLN A 219 -12.20 15.88 -30.81
N LEU A 220 -12.90 16.19 -29.70
CA LEU A 220 -14.10 17.04 -29.74
C LEU A 220 -13.79 18.49 -30.12
N SER A 221 -12.62 19.02 -29.74
CA SER A 221 -12.17 20.35 -30.16
C SER A 221 -11.79 20.40 -31.64
N GLN A 222 -11.26 19.32 -32.22
CA GLN A 222 -10.93 19.25 -33.65
C GLN A 222 -12.19 19.09 -34.51
N GLY A 223 -13.17 18.30 -34.07
CA GLY A 223 -14.45 18.15 -34.76
C GLY A 223 -15.31 19.43 -34.80
N LYS A 224 -15.15 20.34 -33.81
CA LYS A 224 -15.86 21.64 -33.80
C LYS A 224 -15.26 22.69 -34.76
N LYS A 225 -13.99 22.55 -35.16
CA LYS A 225 -13.39 23.44 -36.19
C LYS A 225 -13.89 23.11 -37.60
N SER A 226 -14.25 21.86 -37.87
CA SER A 226 -14.71 21.39 -39.19
C SER A 226 -16.17 21.73 -39.53
N LYS A 227 -16.95 22.32 -38.60
CA LYS A 227 -18.38 22.64 -38.80
C LYS A 227 -18.70 24.15 -38.78
N LYS A 228 -17.67 24.99 -38.86
CA LYS A 228 -17.82 26.45 -38.95
C LYS A 228 -17.41 27.04 -40.30
N GLU A 229 -17.09 26.19 -41.26
CA GLU A 229 -16.96 26.56 -42.66
C GLU A 229 -17.95 25.66 -43.42
N ASP A 230 -18.75 26.32 -44.25
CA ASP A 230 -19.97 25.91 -44.97
C ASP A 230 -21.31 26.01 -44.20
#